data_AF-A0A7D4C4S6-F1
#
_entry.id   AF-A0A7D4C4S6-F1
#
_cell.length_a   1.000
_cell.length_b   1.000
_cell.length_c   1.000
_cell.angle_alpha   90.00
_cell.angle_beta   90.00
_cell.angle_gamma   90.00
#
_symmetry.space_group_name_H-M   'P 1'
#
loop_
_entity.id
_entity.type
_entity.pdbx_description
1 polymer ?
#
loop_
_entity_poly.entity_id
_entity_poly.type
_entity_poly.pdbx_seq_one_letter_code
_entity_poly.pdbx_strand_id
1 'polypeptide(L)'
;MAPAIAHFLLGAACVLTAAVPVVLRYEFDREHALWLIPLGGVWGLIPDAHHIAPVFVEPLYAFHSSLWVELFGFHYTLDRPAVRAQYEASVFGAITVFLIAIAGFWAAGRIRRVGPVARRPREHAVAILLATGLASGLATLALWIGVSVQDGFPLAASLVGSSSVLVGGLLTLLAGGTLGVLCAGLLEFSLSEPLRINPASTAGVGLAFGVGVWLLAVPVPLAVITGRNVPLLHFGSLAAVAGYGVVCGTVYALVRGAFSPRAPVRPGSTVRRPSHESN
;
A
#
# COMPACT_ATOMS: atom_id res chain seq x y z
N MET A 1 6.43 17.22 19.66
CA MET A 1 7.08 16.32 18.70
C MET A 1 6.48 14.96 18.94
N ALA A 2 5.92 14.31 17.91
CA ALA A 2 5.71 12.88 18.04
C ALA A 2 7.10 12.25 18.28
N PRO A 3 7.22 11.25 19.17
CA PRO A 3 8.53 10.78 19.55
C PRO A 3 9.16 10.08 18.34
N ALA A 4 10.46 10.25 18.15
CA ALA A 4 11.22 9.60 17.07
C ALA A 4 10.92 8.08 16.98
N ILE A 5 10.64 7.43 18.11
CA ILE A 5 10.24 6.03 18.14
C ILE A 5 8.91 5.76 17.39
N ALA A 6 7.93 6.65 17.45
CA ALA A 6 6.66 6.49 16.72
C ALA A 6 6.88 6.58 15.20
N HIS A 7 7.67 7.56 14.74
CA HIS A 7 8.05 7.69 13.33
C HIS A 7 8.84 6.46 12.83
N PHE A 8 9.82 6.01 13.62
CA PHE A 8 10.59 4.81 13.30
C PHE A 8 9.68 3.57 13.20
N LEU A 9 8.82 3.34 14.18
CA LEU A 9 7.95 2.17 14.20
C LEU A 9 6.93 2.19 13.08
N LEU A 10 6.34 3.35 12.78
CA LEU A 10 5.37 3.46 11.68
C LEU A 10 6.04 3.29 10.32
N GLY A 11 7.21 3.89 10.11
CA GLY A 11 8.01 3.67 8.90
C GLY A 11 8.38 2.20 8.70
N ALA A 12 8.83 1.52 9.76
CA ALA A 12 9.12 0.09 9.74
C ALA A 12 7.86 -0.75 9.45
N ALA A 13 6.72 -0.40 10.04
CA ALA A 13 5.45 -1.09 9.82
C ALA A 13 4.96 -0.94 8.37
N CYS A 14 5.07 0.24 7.78
CA CYS A 14 4.73 0.49 6.38
C CYS A 14 5.56 -0.38 5.43
N VAL A 15 6.88 -0.41 5.60
CA VAL A 15 7.77 -1.22 4.75
C VAL A 15 7.52 -2.72 4.92
N LEU A 16 7.36 -3.20 6.15
CA LEU A 16 7.04 -4.61 6.41
C LEU A 16 5.71 -5.02 5.77
N THR A 17 4.67 -4.19 5.91
CA THR A 17 3.34 -4.46 5.35
C THR A 17 3.40 -4.45 3.81
N ALA A 18 4.13 -3.51 3.22
CA ALA A 18 4.34 -3.45 1.77
C ALA A 18 5.14 -4.67 1.23
N ALA A 19 5.98 -5.28 2.06
CA ALA A 19 6.73 -6.48 1.70
C ALA A 19 5.90 -7.78 1.76
N VAL A 20 4.76 -7.81 2.48
CA VAL A 20 3.90 -9.00 2.62
C VAL A 20 3.56 -9.69 1.29
N PRO A 21 3.09 -8.98 0.24
CA PRO A 21 2.77 -9.60 -1.05
C PRO A 21 3.98 -10.23 -1.74
N VAL A 22 5.16 -9.60 -1.59
CA VAL A 22 6.43 -10.10 -2.14
C VAL A 22 6.84 -11.38 -1.41
N VAL A 23 6.75 -11.40 -0.08
CA VAL A 23 7.07 -12.58 0.74
C VAL A 23 6.10 -13.73 0.51
N LEU A 24 4.84 -13.46 0.19
CA LEU A 24 3.89 -14.50 -0.20
C LEU A 24 4.31 -15.16 -1.51
N ARG A 25 4.74 -14.37 -2.50
CA ARG A 25 5.03 -14.86 -3.86
C ARG A 25 6.43 -15.43 -4.04
N TYR A 26 7.43 -14.80 -3.45
CA TYR A 26 8.84 -15.07 -3.72
C TYR A 26 9.54 -15.65 -2.48
N GLU A 27 10.59 -16.42 -2.73
CA GLU A 27 11.50 -16.83 -1.67
C GLU A 27 12.26 -15.60 -1.18
N PHE A 28 11.81 -15.08 -0.06
CA PHE A 28 12.48 -14.01 0.64
C PHE A 28 13.21 -14.61 1.85
N ASP A 29 14.53 -14.43 1.86
CA ASP A 29 15.38 -14.91 2.94
C ASP A 29 15.09 -14.12 4.22
N ARG A 30 15.05 -14.84 5.35
CA ARG A 30 14.70 -14.29 6.65
C ARG A 30 15.78 -13.34 7.16
N GLU A 31 17.04 -13.59 6.85
CA GLU A 31 18.15 -12.73 7.28
C GLU A 31 18.06 -11.37 6.60
N HIS A 32 17.80 -11.37 5.29
CA HIS A 32 17.54 -10.16 4.51
C HIS A 32 16.25 -9.45 4.92
N ALA A 33 15.25 -10.20 5.37
CA ALA A 33 13.99 -9.62 5.89
C ALA A 33 14.15 -8.81 7.16
N LEU A 34 15.11 -9.15 8.03
CA LEU A 34 15.35 -8.39 9.25
C LEU A 34 15.79 -6.96 8.95
N TRP A 35 16.45 -6.72 7.81
CA TRP A 35 16.87 -5.38 7.39
C TRP A 35 15.73 -4.46 6.97
N LEU A 36 14.53 -5.00 6.66
CA LEU A 36 13.37 -4.17 6.32
C LEU A 36 12.93 -3.28 7.50
N ILE A 37 13.13 -3.74 8.74
CA ILE A 37 12.78 -2.99 9.95
C ILE A 37 13.63 -1.73 10.08
N PRO A 38 14.98 -1.80 10.19
CA PRO A 38 15.81 -0.61 10.30
C PRO A 38 15.73 0.27 9.04
N LEU A 39 15.60 -0.31 7.84
CA LEU A 39 15.44 0.49 6.62
C LEU A 39 14.14 1.30 6.63
N GLY A 40 13.01 0.66 6.96
CA GLY A 40 11.73 1.36 7.06
C GLY A 40 11.70 2.37 8.20
N GLY A 41 12.31 2.05 9.34
CA GLY A 41 12.36 2.96 10.48
C GLY A 41 13.25 4.18 10.23
N VAL A 42 14.42 3.99 9.61
CA VAL A 42 15.27 5.11 9.17
C VAL A 42 14.55 5.95 8.12
N TRP A 43 13.84 5.32 7.18
CA TRP A 43 13.02 6.04 6.21
C TRP A 43 11.96 6.91 6.89
N GLY A 44 11.23 6.40 7.89
CA GLY A 44 10.27 7.19 8.67
C GLY A 44 10.91 8.37 9.44
N LEU A 45 12.19 8.28 9.77
CA LEU A 45 12.95 9.31 10.48
C LEU A 45 13.64 10.34 9.57
N ILE A 46 13.63 10.16 8.23
CA ILE A 46 14.33 11.09 7.33
C ILE A 46 13.95 12.56 7.58
N PRO A 47 12.67 12.94 7.81
CA PRO A 47 12.31 14.32 8.11
C PRO A 47 12.93 14.88 9.41
N ASP A 48 13.24 14.01 10.38
CA ASP A 48 13.87 14.38 11.65
C ASP A 48 15.36 14.73 11.50
N ALA A 49 15.96 14.55 10.31
CA ALA A 49 17.37 14.87 10.07
C ALA A 49 17.72 16.34 10.38
N HIS A 50 16.74 17.25 10.32
CA HIS A 50 16.91 18.66 10.67
C HIS A 50 17.35 18.88 12.13
N HIS A 51 17.14 17.90 13.02
CA HIS A 51 17.60 17.95 14.41
C HIS A 51 19.10 17.70 14.60
N ILE A 52 19.73 17.03 13.64
CA ILE A 52 21.13 16.57 13.76
C ILE A 52 22.05 17.11 12.67
N ALA A 53 21.49 17.58 11.55
CA ALA A 53 22.27 18.12 10.45
C ALA A 53 22.82 19.51 10.81
N PRO A 54 24.15 19.72 10.79
CA PRO A 54 24.74 21.04 11.04
C PRO A 54 24.67 21.97 9.81
N VAL A 55 24.15 21.47 8.68
CA VAL A 55 24.07 22.15 7.39
C VAL A 55 22.65 22.08 6.84
N PHE A 56 22.24 23.07 6.05
CA PHE A 56 20.91 23.15 5.44
C PHE A 56 19.76 23.11 6.46
N VAL A 57 19.94 23.70 7.64
CA VAL A 57 18.95 23.67 8.74
C VAL A 57 17.60 24.23 8.28
N GLU A 58 17.57 25.40 7.64
CA GLU A 58 16.33 26.03 7.19
C GLU A 58 15.64 25.26 6.06
N PRO A 59 16.34 24.81 4.99
CA PRO A 59 15.75 23.91 4.00
C PRO A 59 15.21 22.60 4.61
N LEU A 60 15.93 21.97 5.53
CA LEU A 60 15.50 20.73 6.17
C LEU A 60 14.29 20.92 7.07
N TYR A 61 14.23 22.03 7.81
CA TYR A 61 13.06 22.38 8.62
C TYR A 61 11.84 22.75 7.76
N ALA A 62 12.05 23.44 6.64
CA ALA A 62 11.00 23.74 5.67
C ALA A 62 10.44 22.46 5.02
N PHE A 63 11.33 21.51 4.69
CA PHE A 63 10.93 20.19 4.22
C PHE A 63 10.14 19.43 5.29
N HIS A 64 10.67 19.32 6.51
CA HIS A 64 10.01 18.69 7.66
C HIS A 64 8.59 19.23 7.89
N SER A 65 8.40 20.53 7.74
CA SER A 65 7.12 21.21 7.96
C SER A 65 6.15 21.14 6.77
N SER A 66 6.49 20.43 5.69
CA SER A 66 5.68 20.37 4.47
C SER A 66 4.80 19.12 4.40
N LEU A 67 3.72 19.16 3.61
CA LEU A 67 2.85 17.99 3.39
C LEU A 67 3.56 16.82 2.71
N TRP A 68 4.71 17.04 2.08
CA TRP A 68 5.48 15.98 1.42
C TRP A 68 6.05 14.96 2.40
N VAL A 69 6.19 15.30 3.69
CA VAL A 69 6.72 14.34 4.67
C VAL A 69 5.71 13.27 5.07
N GLU A 70 4.45 13.38 4.64
CA GLU A 70 3.48 12.28 4.70
C GLU A 70 3.98 11.02 3.99
N LEU A 71 4.83 11.19 2.97
CA LEU A 71 5.47 10.06 2.29
C LEU A 71 6.33 9.23 3.23
N PHE A 72 6.88 9.79 4.30
CA PHE A 72 7.80 9.10 5.22
C PHE A 72 7.05 8.52 6.43
N GLY A 73 6.08 7.64 6.15
CA GLY A 73 5.29 6.99 7.19
C GLY A 73 4.35 7.95 7.92
N PHE A 74 3.61 8.78 7.18
CA PHE A 74 2.63 9.72 7.74
C PHE A 74 3.22 10.72 8.75
N HIS A 75 4.49 11.10 8.55
CA HIS A 75 5.26 11.89 9.49
C HIS A 75 4.55 13.22 9.84
N TYR A 76 4.06 13.94 8.83
CA TYR A 76 3.36 15.21 9.04
C TYR A 76 2.08 15.02 9.86
N THR A 77 1.31 13.96 9.58
CA THR A 77 0.09 13.64 10.33
C THR A 77 0.38 13.32 11.79
N LEU A 78 1.41 12.51 12.06
CA LEU A 78 1.83 12.20 13.43
C LEU A 78 2.24 13.44 14.22
N ASP A 79 2.76 14.44 13.51
CA ASP A 79 3.22 15.68 14.10
C ASP A 79 2.18 16.78 14.26
N ARG A 80 0.93 16.54 13.85
CA ARG A 80 -0.16 17.49 14.07
C ARG A 80 -0.40 17.70 15.57
N PRO A 81 -0.74 18.93 16.02
CA PRO A 81 -0.98 19.22 17.43
C PRO A 81 -2.00 18.30 18.10
N ALA A 82 -3.06 17.92 17.39
CA ALA A 82 -4.10 17.02 17.89
C ALA A 82 -3.56 15.61 18.23
N VAL A 83 -2.63 15.09 17.43
CA VAL A 83 -2.00 13.78 17.66
C VAL A 83 -0.94 13.89 18.76
N ARG A 84 -0.14 14.96 18.74
CA ARG A 84 0.87 15.25 19.77
C ARG A 84 0.26 15.43 21.17
N ALA A 85 -0.96 15.96 21.27
CA ALA A 85 -1.70 16.05 22.53
C ALA A 85 -2.04 14.66 23.13
N GLN A 86 -2.02 13.62 22.30
CA GLN A 86 -2.28 12.22 22.66
C GLN A 86 -0.98 11.41 22.59
N TYR A 87 0.07 11.90 23.25
CA TYR A 87 1.44 11.35 23.15
C TYR A 87 1.49 9.84 23.42
N GLU A 88 0.99 9.40 24.57
CA GLU A 88 1.04 7.99 24.98
C GLU A 88 0.25 7.08 24.04
N ALA A 89 -0.95 7.53 23.64
CA ALA A 89 -1.79 6.82 22.70
C ALA A 89 -1.13 6.69 21.32
N SER A 90 -0.41 7.72 20.87
CA SER A 90 0.31 7.71 19.59
C SER A 90 1.47 6.71 19.60
N VAL A 91 2.26 6.67 20.68
CA VAL A 91 3.33 5.67 20.86
C VAL A 91 2.75 4.26 20.91
N PHE A 92 1.72 4.05 21.73
CA PHE A 92 1.06 2.76 21.86
C PHE A 92 0.47 2.30 20.51
N GLY A 93 -0.14 3.22 19.76
CA GLY A 93 -0.64 2.98 18.41
C GLY A 93 0.47 2.55 17.45
N ALA A 94 1.60 3.26 17.43
CA ALA A 94 2.74 2.92 16.58
C ALA A 94 3.33 1.53 16.92
N ILE A 95 3.46 1.20 18.21
CA ILE A 95 3.88 -0.14 18.67
C ILE A 95 2.87 -1.20 18.20
N THR A 96 1.58 -0.95 18.38
CA THR A 96 0.52 -1.89 17.99
C THR A 96 0.53 -2.16 16.50
N VAL A 97 0.60 -1.11 15.67
CA VAL A 97 0.68 -1.22 14.20
C VAL A 97 1.93 -1.97 13.77
N PHE A 98 3.08 -1.70 14.41
CA PHE A 98 4.32 -2.42 14.13
C PHE A 98 4.23 -3.91 14.49
N LEU A 99 3.65 -4.27 15.63
CA LEU A 99 3.43 -5.67 16.01
C LEU A 99 2.50 -6.39 15.03
N ILE A 100 1.44 -5.73 14.55
CA ILE A 100 0.55 -6.26 13.52
C ILE A 100 1.33 -6.49 12.22
N ALA A 101 2.20 -5.55 11.81
CA ALA A 101 3.03 -5.69 10.62
C ALA A 101 4.02 -6.87 10.73
N ILE A 102 4.68 -7.05 11.89
CA ILE A 102 5.53 -8.22 12.16
C ILE A 102 4.71 -9.52 12.06
N ALA A 103 3.55 -9.57 12.71
CA ALA A 103 2.69 -10.75 12.71
C ALA A 103 2.23 -11.11 11.29
N GLY A 104 1.81 -10.12 10.50
CA GLY A 104 1.42 -10.29 9.11
C GLY A 104 2.57 -10.78 8.22
N PHE A 105 3.75 -10.17 8.35
CA PHE A 105 4.96 -10.57 7.63
C PHE A 105 5.36 -12.02 7.94
N TRP A 106 5.32 -12.40 9.22
CA TRP A 106 5.66 -13.75 9.64
C TRP A 106 4.61 -14.78 9.22
N ALA A 107 3.33 -14.42 9.32
CA ALA A 107 2.23 -15.24 8.83
C ALA A 107 2.36 -15.50 7.32
N ALA A 108 2.69 -14.48 6.53
CA ALA A 108 2.97 -14.61 5.10
C ALA A 108 4.08 -15.64 4.81
N GLY A 109 5.20 -15.55 5.54
CA GLY A 109 6.29 -16.52 5.43
C GLY A 109 5.91 -17.94 5.87
N ARG A 110 4.97 -18.10 6.81
CA ARG A 110 4.40 -19.42 7.16
C ARG A 110 3.48 -19.95 6.05
N ILE A 111 2.53 -19.15 5.58
CA ILE A 111 1.58 -19.52 4.53
C ILE A 111 2.32 -19.99 3.27
N ARG A 112 3.34 -19.23 2.83
CA ARG A 112 4.18 -19.62 1.68
C ARG A 112 4.79 -21.01 1.85
N ARG A 113 5.36 -21.32 3.02
CA ARG A 113 6.04 -22.59 3.27
C ARG A 113 5.12 -23.81 3.26
N VAL A 114 3.86 -23.61 3.64
CA VAL A 114 2.83 -24.66 3.54
C VAL A 114 2.42 -24.88 2.07
N GLY A 115 2.69 -23.92 1.19
CA GLY A 115 2.55 -24.04 -0.26
C GLY A 115 1.14 -24.46 -0.72
N PRO A 116 0.04 -23.89 -0.19
CA PRO A 116 -1.28 -24.26 -0.68
C PRO A 116 -1.44 -23.72 -2.11
N VAL A 117 -1.17 -24.55 -3.11
CA VAL A 117 -1.71 -24.32 -4.45
C VAL A 117 -3.22 -24.44 -4.31
N ALA A 118 -3.96 -23.38 -4.66
CA ALA A 118 -5.41 -23.45 -4.68
C ALA A 118 -5.82 -24.45 -5.78
N ARG A 119 -6.42 -25.57 -5.37
CA ARG A 119 -6.91 -26.63 -6.26
C ARG A 119 -8.43 -26.76 -6.19
N ARG A 120 -9.02 -26.39 -5.04
CA ARG A 120 -10.47 -26.47 -4.79
C ARG A 120 -11.12 -25.10 -4.99
N PRO A 121 -12.41 -25.03 -5.37
CA PRO A 121 -13.13 -23.76 -5.51
C PRO A 121 -13.09 -22.88 -4.25
N ARG A 122 -13.17 -23.49 -3.06
CA ARG A 122 -13.07 -22.76 -1.78
C ARG A 122 -11.68 -22.16 -1.56
N GLU A 123 -10.62 -22.86 -1.94
CA GLU A 123 -9.25 -22.37 -1.83
C GLU A 123 -9.00 -21.20 -2.79
N HIS A 124 -9.56 -21.28 -4.00
CA HIS A 124 -9.54 -20.16 -4.95
C HIS A 124 -10.29 -18.94 -4.40
N ALA A 125 -11.47 -19.13 -3.81
CA ALA A 125 -12.22 -18.05 -3.18
C ALA A 125 -11.42 -17.39 -2.05
N VAL A 126 -10.77 -18.18 -1.19
CA VAL A 126 -9.90 -17.65 -0.12
C VAL A 126 -8.71 -16.89 -0.69
N ALA A 127 -8.06 -17.39 -1.74
CA ALA A 127 -6.94 -16.70 -2.39
C ALA A 127 -7.38 -15.37 -3.01
N ILE A 128 -8.55 -15.32 -3.65
CA ILE A 128 -9.14 -14.09 -4.20
C ILE A 128 -9.46 -13.12 -3.06
N LEU A 129 -10.11 -13.56 -1.99
CA LEU A 129 -10.44 -12.72 -0.84
C LEU A 129 -9.18 -12.13 -0.19
N LEU A 130 -8.14 -12.94 -0.01
CA LEU A 130 -6.87 -12.49 0.55
C LEU A 130 -6.16 -11.49 -0.39
N ALA A 131 -6.14 -11.78 -1.69
CA ALA A 131 -5.54 -10.89 -2.69
C ALA A 131 -6.28 -9.54 -2.77
N THR A 132 -7.61 -9.56 -2.81
CA THR A 132 -8.46 -8.36 -2.80
C THR A 132 -8.28 -7.57 -1.51
N GLY A 133 -8.28 -8.24 -0.35
CA GLY A 133 -8.12 -7.57 0.94
C GLY A 133 -6.78 -6.86 1.08
N LEU A 134 -5.67 -7.55 0.77
CA LEU A 134 -4.33 -6.96 0.82
C LEU A 134 -4.14 -5.87 -0.24
N ALA A 135 -4.60 -6.09 -1.47
CA ALA A 135 -4.51 -5.11 -2.55
C ALA A 135 -5.31 -3.84 -2.23
N SER A 136 -6.54 -4.00 -1.74
CA SER A 136 -7.41 -2.88 -1.36
C SER A 136 -6.82 -2.10 -0.18
N GLY A 137 -6.33 -2.79 0.85
CA GLY A 137 -5.71 -2.15 2.01
C GLY A 137 -4.46 -1.32 1.64
N LEU A 138 -3.51 -1.92 0.91
CA LEU A 138 -2.29 -1.23 0.50
C LEU A 138 -2.54 -0.11 -0.52
N ALA A 139 -3.44 -0.33 -1.48
CA ALA A 139 -3.82 0.71 -2.43
C ALA A 139 -4.51 1.88 -1.73
N THR A 140 -5.39 1.60 -0.76
CA THR A 140 -6.07 2.65 0.02
C THR A 140 -5.08 3.45 0.86
N LEU A 141 -4.06 2.80 1.42
CA LEU A 141 -2.96 3.49 2.10
C LEU A 141 -2.20 4.44 1.15
N ALA A 142 -1.90 3.99 -0.07
CA ALA A 142 -1.25 4.82 -1.08
C ALA A 142 -2.13 6.00 -1.52
N LEU A 143 -3.45 5.78 -1.66
CA LEU A 143 -4.41 6.85 -1.93
C LEU A 143 -4.48 7.85 -0.79
N TRP A 144 -4.48 7.41 0.46
CA TRP A 144 -4.45 8.30 1.63
C TRP A 144 -3.21 9.20 1.63
N ILE A 145 -2.04 8.65 1.32
CA ILE A 145 -0.82 9.45 1.15
C ILE A 145 -1.02 10.49 0.03
N GLY A 146 -1.53 10.07 -1.13
CA GLY A 146 -1.80 10.97 -2.25
C GLY A 146 -2.79 12.09 -1.90
N VAL A 147 -3.85 11.77 -1.16
CA VAL A 147 -4.85 12.74 -0.67
C VAL A 147 -4.24 13.66 0.38
N SER A 148 -3.43 13.14 1.32
CA SER A 148 -2.82 13.93 2.39
C SER A 148 -1.80 14.94 1.87
N VAL A 149 -0.95 14.54 0.91
CA VAL A 149 0.04 15.42 0.27
C VAL A 149 -0.62 16.63 -0.42
N GLN A 150 -1.89 16.48 -0.81
CA GLN A 150 -2.69 17.52 -1.47
C GLN A 150 -3.64 18.26 -0.52
N ASP A 151 -3.60 17.97 0.77
CA ASP A 151 -4.59 18.44 1.76
C ASP A 151 -6.05 18.18 1.33
N GLY A 152 -6.31 17.00 0.76
CA GLY A 152 -7.59 16.67 0.13
C GLY A 152 -8.67 16.14 1.08
N PHE A 153 -8.34 15.84 2.35
CA PHE A 153 -9.33 15.30 3.31
C PHE A 153 -10.46 16.28 3.66
N PRO A 154 -10.22 17.59 3.91
CA PRO A 154 -11.31 18.56 4.07
C PRO A 154 -12.24 18.63 2.87
N LEU A 155 -11.70 18.53 1.65
CA LEU A 155 -12.49 18.50 0.42
C LEU A 155 -13.39 17.25 0.39
N ALA A 156 -12.85 16.08 0.71
CA ALA A 156 -13.63 14.85 0.82
C ALA A 156 -14.74 14.95 1.88
N ALA A 157 -14.47 15.58 3.03
CA ALA A 157 -15.47 15.79 4.09
C ALA A 157 -16.61 16.71 3.64
N SER A 158 -16.31 17.70 2.79
CA SER A 158 -17.30 18.66 2.30
C SER A 158 -18.40 18.00 1.45
N LEU A 159 -18.13 16.84 0.84
CA LEU A 159 -19.11 16.05 0.06
C LEU A 159 -20.30 15.57 0.90
N VAL A 160 -20.13 15.47 2.22
CA VAL A 160 -21.21 15.11 3.17
C VAL A 160 -21.57 16.28 4.09
N GLY A 161 -21.19 17.51 3.73
CA GLY A 161 -21.45 18.71 4.51
C GLY A 161 -20.65 18.82 5.82
N SER A 162 -19.52 18.12 5.93
CA SER A 162 -18.63 18.18 7.10
C SER A 162 -17.34 18.94 6.80
N SER A 163 -16.78 19.61 7.81
CA SER A 163 -15.42 20.19 7.76
C SER A 163 -14.37 19.32 8.46
N SER A 164 -14.77 18.15 8.98
CA SER A 164 -13.90 17.29 9.77
C SER A 164 -12.97 16.46 8.89
N VAL A 165 -11.66 16.62 9.08
CA VAL A 165 -10.61 15.79 8.45
C VAL A 165 -10.83 14.30 8.71
N LEU A 166 -11.31 13.94 9.91
CA LEU A 166 -11.62 12.55 10.27
C LEU A 166 -12.73 11.99 9.38
N VAL A 167 -13.78 12.77 9.13
CA VAL A 167 -14.88 12.37 8.24
C VAL A 167 -14.36 12.19 6.82
N GLY A 168 -13.53 13.12 6.32
CA GLY A 168 -12.86 12.97 5.03
C GLY A 168 -11.97 11.72 4.94
N GLY A 169 -11.22 11.41 5.99
CA GLY A 169 -10.43 10.17 6.11
C GLY A 169 -11.30 8.92 6.05
N LEU A 170 -12.39 8.87 6.80
CA LEU A 170 -13.32 7.73 6.79
C LEU A 170 -13.99 7.54 5.43
N LEU A 171 -14.42 8.63 4.78
CA LEU A 171 -15.00 8.57 3.43
C LEU A 171 -14.01 8.03 2.41
N THR A 172 -12.77 8.53 2.43
CA THR A 172 -11.72 8.06 1.51
C THR A 172 -11.29 6.62 1.80
N LEU A 173 -11.34 6.17 3.05
CA LEU A 173 -11.14 4.76 3.42
C LEU A 173 -12.23 3.85 2.83
N LEU A 174 -13.50 4.24 2.97
CA LEU A 174 -14.62 3.49 2.41
C LEU A 174 -14.59 3.47 0.88
N ALA A 175 -14.30 4.62 0.26
CA ALA A 175 -14.14 4.74 -1.18
C ALA A 175 -12.98 3.86 -1.68
N GLY A 176 -11.81 3.94 -1.03
CA GLY A 176 -10.65 3.10 -1.35
C GLY A 176 -10.95 1.61 -1.20
N GLY A 177 -11.65 1.21 -0.14
CA GLY A 177 -12.12 -0.17 0.06
C GLY A 177 -12.98 -0.67 -1.10
N THR A 178 -13.99 0.14 -1.48
CA THR A 178 -14.92 -0.15 -2.57
C THR A 178 -14.23 -0.24 -3.93
N LEU A 179 -13.36 0.74 -4.23
CA LEU A 179 -12.56 0.75 -5.45
C LEU A 179 -11.69 -0.50 -5.58
N GLY A 180 -11.21 -1.05 -4.46
CA GLY A 180 -10.33 -2.22 -4.47
C GLY A 180 -11.08 -3.49 -4.82
N VAL A 181 -12.31 -3.62 -4.33
CA VAL A 181 -13.21 -4.71 -4.71
C VAL A 181 -13.56 -4.61 -6.19
N LEU A 182 -13.89 -3.41 -6.69
CA LEU A 182 -14.19 -3.18 -8.11
C LEU A 182 -12.97 -3.48 -8.99
N CYS A 183 -11.79 -3.03 -8.60
CA CYS A 183 -10.55 -3.29 -9.33
C CYS A 183 -10.24 -4.78 -9.38
N ALA A 184 -10.34 -5.50 -8.25
CA ALA A 184 -10.15 -6.94 -8.22
C ALA A 184 -11.17 -7.69 -9.09
N GLY A 185 -12.45 -7.29 -9.06
CA GLY A 185 -13.49 -7.85 -9.92
C GLY A 185 -13.19 -7.64 -11.41
N LEU A 186 -12.72 -6.44 -11.79
CA LEU A 186 -12.28 -6.15 -13.15
C LEU A 186 -11.10 -7.03 -13.57
N LEU A 187 -10.09 -7.20 -12.71
CA LEU A 187 -8.94 -8.08 -13.01
C LEU A 187 -9.36 -9.55 -13.18
N GLU A 188 -10.29 -10.02 -12.35
CA GLU A 188 -10.85 -11.37 -12.44
C GLU A 188 -11.69 -11.59 -13.71
N PHE A 189 -12.43 -10.59 -14.16
CA PHE A 189 -13.28 -10.68 -15.34
C PHE A 189 -12.50 -10.47 -16.65
N SER A 190 -11.58 -9.52 -16.70
CA SER A 190 -10.94 -9.06 -17.94
C SER A 190 -9.65 -9.81 -18.28
N LEU A 191 -8.97 -10.43 -17.31
CA LEU A 191 -7.68 -11.09 -17.53
C LEU A 191 -7.78 -12.61 -17.46
N SER A 192 -7.10 -13.26 -18.41
CA SER A 192 -6.83 -14.70 -18.35
C SER A 192 -5.87 -15.03 -17.20
N GLU A 193 -5.92 -16.25 -16.69
CA GLU A 193 -5.11 -16.69 -15.54
C GLU A 193 -3.60 -16.36 -15.65
N PRO A 194 -2.91 -16.54 -16.80
CA PRO A 194 -1.50 -16.18 -16.93
C PRO A 194 -1.22 -14.68 -16.78
N LEU A 195 -2.12 -13.84 -17.30
CA LEU A 195 -1.99 -12.38 -17.21
C LEU A 195 -2.35 -11.87 -15.82
N ARG A 196 -3.29 -12.54 -15.14
CA ARG A 196 -3.75 -12.17 -13.80
C ARG A 196 -2.69 -12.34 -12.72
N ILE A 197 -1.76 -13.27 -12.92
CA ILE A 197 -0.61 -13.45 -12.01
C ILE A 197 0.62 -12.65 -12.46
N ASN A 198 0.57 -11.90 -13.55
CA ASN A 198 1.68 -11.05 -13.99
C ASN A 198 1.50 -9.63 -13.42
N PRO A 199 2.38 -9.18 -12.50
CA PRO A 199 2.27 -7.86 -11.87
C PRO A 199 2.27 -6.71 -12.87
N ALA A 200 3.01 -6.81 -13.97
CA ALA A 200 3.05 -5.74 -14.97
C ALA A 200 1.72 -5.62 -15.72
N SER A 201 1.11 -6.75 -16.08
CA SER A 201 -0.18 -6.77 -16.78
C SER A 201 -1.31 -6.26 -15.89
N THR A 202 -1.38 -6.72 -14.64
CA THR A 202 -2.39 -6.25 -13.69
C THR A 202 -2.17 -4.80 -13.26
N ALA A 203 -0.92 -4.34 -13.15
CA ALA A 203 -0.61 -2.92 -12.92
C ALA A 203 -1.09 -2.06 -14.10
N GLY A 204 -0.94 -2.52 -15.34
CA GLY A 204 -1.45 -1.82 -16.52
C GLY A 204 -2.97 -1.69 -16.54
N VAL A 205 -3.69 -2.79 -16.25
CA VAL A 205 -5.16 -2.74 -16.12
C VAL A 205 -5.59 -1.90 -14.92
N GLY A 206 -4.88 -2.00 -13.80
CA GLY A 206 -5.10 -1.18 -12.62
C GLY A 206 -4.90 0.31 -12.89
N LEU A 207 -3.86 0.68 -13.64
CA LEU A 207 -3.62 2.04 -14.10
C LEU A 207 -4.78 2.55 -14.97
N ALA A 208 -5.19 1.76 -15.96
CA ALA A 208 -6.32 2.10 -16.83
C ALA A 208 -7.62 2.25 -16.03
N PHE A 209 -7.85 1.40 -15.03
CA PHE A 209 -8.95 1.52 -14.08
C PHE A 209 -8.87 2.82 -13.30
N GLY A 210 -7.72 3.16 -12.72
CA GLY A 210 -7.53 4.41 -11.97
C GLY A 210 -7.76 5.66 -12.82
N VAL A 211 -7.22 5.68 -14.05
CA VAL A 211 -7.46 6.75 -15.03
C VAL A 211 -8.95 6.82 -15.38
N GLY A 212 -9.60 5.68 -15.63
CA GLY A 212 -11.04 5.62 -15.92
C GLY A 212 -11.90 6.12 -14.76
N VAL A 213 -11.59 5.72 -13.53
CA VAL A 213 -12.25 6.22 -12.32
C VAL A 213 -12.07 7.72 -12.21
N TRP A 214 -10.87 8.25 -12.43
CA TRP A 214 -10.64 9.69 -12.42
C TRP A 214 -11.43 10.42 -13.51
N LEU A 215 -11.46 9.88 -14.74
CA LEU A 215 -12.26 10.40 -15.85
C LEU A 215 -13.76 10.31 -15.63
N LEU A 216 -14.26 9.48 -14.71
CA LEU A 216 -15.69 9.42 -14.37
C LEU A 216 -15.99 10.27 -13.13
N ALA A 217 -15.19 10.13 -12.08
CA ALA A 217 -15.39 10.73 -10.78
C ALA A 217 -14.96 12.19 -10.69
N VAL A 218 -14.15 12.71 -11.62
CA VAL A 218 -13.86 14.16 -11.68
C VAL A 218 -14.95 14.92 -12.45
N PRO A 219 -15.33 14.56 -13.69
CA PRO A 219 -16.32 15.31 -14.43
C PRO A 219 -17.77 15.15 -13.94
N VAL A 220 -18.14 14.03 -13.31
CA VAL A 220 -19.52 13.84 -12.81
C VAL A 220 -19.84 14.78 -11.63
N PRO A 221 -19.01 14.91 -10.58
CA PRO A 221 -19.17 15.94 -9.57
C PRO A 221 -18.96 17.36 -10.12
N LEU A 222 -18.07 17.56 -11.11
CA LEU A 222 -17.88 18.84 -11.81
C LEU A 222 -19.20 19.36 -12.40
N ALA A 223 -19.92 18.46 -13.09
CA ALA A 223 -21.18 18.77 -13.77
C ALA A 223 -22.35 18.96 -12.79
N VAL A 224 -22.35 18.24 -11.67
CA VAL A 224 -23.42 18.30 -10.66
C VAL A 224 -23.25 19.50 -9.71
N ILE A 225 -22.02 19.91 -9.39
CA ILE A 225 -21.76 20.88 -8.31
C ILE A 225 -21.59 22.32 -8.80
N THR A 226 -21.00 22.59 -9.97
CA THR A 226 -20.35 23.91 -10.16
C THR A 226 -21.03 24.97 -11.01
N GLY A 227 -21.69 24.71 -12.14
CA GLY A 227 -22.32 25.79 -12.96
C GLY A 227 -21.42 26.96 -13.42
N ARG A 228 -20.14 27.06 -13.01
CA ARG A 228 -19.07 27.92 -13.53
C ARG A 228 -17.68 27.54 -12.98
N ASN A 229 -16.69 27.77 -13.86
CA ASN A 229 -15.23 27.79 -13.71
C ASN A 229 -14.64 26.96 -12.57
N VAL A 230 -14.31 25.70 -12.88
CA VAL A 230 -13.51 24.86 -11.99
C VAL A 230 -12.04 24.92 -12.43
N PRO A 231 -11.10 25.23 -11.52
CA PRO A 231 -9.68 25.16 -11.85
C PRO A 231 -9.34 23.69 -12.11
N LEU A 232 -8.98 23.41 -13.36
CA LEU A 232 -8.05 22.39 -13.83
C LEU A 232 -8.09 21.03 -13.12
N LEU A 233 -8.35 19.99 -13.91
CA LEU A 233 -7.78 18.63 -13.82
C LEU A 233 -6.52 18.61 -12.92
N HIS A 234 -6.68 18.41 -11.61
CA HIS A 234 -5.54 18.44 -10.70
C HIS A 234 -4.73 17.18 -10.96
N PHE A 235 -3.57 17.33 -11.59
CA PHE A 235 -2.65 16.21 -11.86
C PHE A 235 -2.34 15.39 -10.61
N GLY A 236 -2.37 16.00 -9.43
CA GLY A 236 -2.22 15.30 -8.15
C GLY A 236 -3.34 14.27 -7.89
N SER A 237 -4.61 14.58 -8.18
CA SER A 237 -5.70 13.63 -7.96
C SER A 237 -5.67 12.50 -8.99
N LEU A 238 -5.26 12.81 -10.22
CA LEU A 238 -4.98 11.78 -11.23
C LEU A 238 -3.86 10.86 -10.76
N ALA A 239 -2.74 11.42 -10.31
CA ALA A 239 -1.59 10.65 -9.82
C ALA A 239 -1.98 9.77 -8.63
N ALA A 240 -2.81 10.26 -7.70
CA ALA A 240 -3.26 9.50 -6.55
C ALA A 240 -4.15 8.30 -6.95
N VAL A 241 -5.12 8.49 -7.84
CA VAL A 241 -6.04 7.41 -8.27
C VAL A 241 -5.37 6.45 -9.27
N ALA A 242 -4.49 6.95 -10.13
CA ALA A 242 -3.64 6.13 -11.00
C ALA A 242 -2.69 5.26 -10.16
N GLY A 243 -2.02 5.86 -9.17
CA GLY A 243 -1.15 5.18 -8.22
C GLY A 243 -1.90 4.12 -7.42
N TYR A 244 -3.11 4.43 -6.93
CA TYR A 244 -4.01 3.47 -6.31
C TYR A 244 -4.21 2.24 -7.21
N GLY A 245 -4.58 2.47 -8.48
CA GLY A 245 -4.83 1.39 -9.44
C GLY A 245 -3.61 0.51 -9.68
N VAL A 246 -2.43 1.13 -9.85
CA VAL A 246 -1.16 0.41 -10.02
C VAL A 246 -0.83 -0.44 -8.80
N VAL A 247 -0.93 0.12 -7.59
CA VAL A 247 -0.67 -0.61 -6.34
C VAL A 247 -1.65 -1.75 -6.17
N CYS A 248 -2.95 -1.50 -6.40
CA CYS A 248 -3.99 -2.52 -6.30
C CYS A 248 -3.71 -3.69 -7.26
N GLY A 249 -3.50 -3.40 -8.54
CA GLY A 249 -3.21 -4.42 -9.55
C GLY A 249 -1.92 -5.20 -9.27
N THR A 250 -0.84 -4.52 -8.90
CA THR A 250 0.46 -5.15 -8.58
C THR A 250 0.33 -6.09 -7.40
N VAL A 251 -0.20 -5.61 -6.28
CA VAL A 251 -0.38 -6.39 -5.05
C VAL A 251 -1.31 -7.57 -5.31
N TYR A 252 -2.41 -7.35 -6.04
CA TYR A 252 -3.35 -8.40 -6.39
C TYR A 252 -2.65 -9.56 -7.12
N ALA A 253 -1.87 -9.27 -8.16
CA ALA A 253 -1.12 -10.29 -8.90
C ALA A 253 -0.05 -10.99 -8.06
N LEU A 254 0.63 -10.25 -7.17
CA LEU A 254 1.62 -10.83 -6.27
C LEU A 254 0.97 -11.88 -5.36
N VAL A 255 -0.11 -11.51 -4.67
CA VAL A 255 -0.81 -12.40 -3.75
C VAL A 255 -1.50 -13.53 -4.52
N ARG A 256 -2.25 -13.23 -5.59
CA ARG A 256 -2.96 -14.23 -6.39
C ARG A 256 -2.01 -15.25 -7.01
N GLY A 257 -0.84 -14.80 -7.46
CA GLY A 257 0.21 -15.63 -8.04
C GLY A 257 0.87 -16.59 -7.03
N ALA A 258 0.91 -16.23 -5.75
CA ALA A 258 1.46 -17.08 -4.69
C ALA A 258 0.66 -18.39 -4.50
N PHE A 259 -0.64 -18.38 -4.84
CA PHE A 259 -1.53 -19.53 -4.72
C PHE A 259 -1.79 -20.23 -6.05
N SER A 260 -1.20 -19.76 -7.16
CA SER A 260 -1.41 -20.35 -8.48
C SER A 260 -0.43 -21.51 -8.74
N PRO A 261 -0.83 -22.55 -9.49
CA PRO A 261 0.01 -23.73 -9.77
C PRO A 261 1.32 -23.44 -10.53
N ARG A 262 1.46 -22.24 -11.10
CA ARG A 262 2.61 -21.79 -11.90
C ARG A 262 3.57 -20.85 -11.13
N ALA A 263 3.52 -20.85 -9.79
CA ALA A 263 4.53 -20.13 -9.00
C ALA A 263 5.95 -20.56 -9.46
N PRO A 264 6.90 -19.62 -9.61
CA PRO A 264 8.13 -19.86 -10.35
C PRO A 264 8.93 -21.04 -9.81
N VAL A 265 9.45 -21.80 -10.77
CA VAL A 265 10.35 -22.96 -10.64
C VAL A 265 11.50 -22.63 -9.69
N ARG A 266 11.74 -23.52 -8.70
CA ARG A 266 12.97 -23.54 -7.89
C ARG A 266 14.21 -23.50 -8.79
N PRO A 267 15.06 -22.47 -8.73
CA PRO A 267 16.38 -22.55 -9.34
C PRO A 267 17.27 -23.37 -8.40
N GLY A 268 17.26 -24.71 -8.54
CA GLY A 268 18.14 -25.53 -7.69
C GLY A 268 17.81 -27.01 -7.54
N SER A 269 17.25 -27.69 -8.54
CA SER A 269 17.22 -29.16 -8.50
C SER A 269 17.40 -29.78 -9.89
N THR A 270 18.54 -29.50 -10.52
CA THR A 270 19.14 -30.47 -11.44
C THR A 270 19.64 -31.65 -10.62
N VAL A 271 18.71 -32.53 -10.23
CA VAL A 271 19.06 -33.86 -9.73
C VAL A 271 19.67 -34.62 -10.90
N ARG A 272 20.99 -34.78 -10.87
CA ARG A 272 21.73 -35.77 -11.68
C ARG A 272 21.04 -37.12 -11.53
N ARG A 273 20.47 -37.66 -12.63
CA ARG A 273 20.16 -39.08 -12.72
C ARG A 273 21.48 -39.86 -12.72
N PRO A 274 21.69 -40.85 -11.85
CA PRO A 274 22.72 -41.83 -12.09
C PRO A 274 22.25 -42.73 -13.25
N SER A 275 23.10 -42.83 -14.29
CA SER A 275 22.99 -43.84 -15.33
C SER A 275 23.07 -45.21 -14.67
N HIS A 276 22.00 -46.00 -14.76
CA HIS A 276 22.09 -47.42 -14.49
C HIS A 276 22.92 -48.06 -15.60
N GLU A 277 24.12 -48.50 -15.24
CA GLU A 277 24.89 -49.45 -16.03
C GLU A 277 24.14 -50.78 -16.08
N SER A 278 24.00 -51.30 -17.29
CA SER A 278 23.61 -52.67 -17.60
C SER A 278 24.76 -53.61 -17.30
N ASN A 279 24.50 -54.67 -16.54
CA ASN A 279 25.11 -55.98 -16.67
C ASN A 279 24.09 -57.04 -16.27
#